data_AF-A0A1X7M6N7-F1
#
_entry.id   AF-A0A1X7M6N7-F1
#
_cell.length_a   1.000
_cell.length_b   1.000
_cell.length_c   1.000
_cell.angle_alpha   90.00
_cell.angle_beta   90.00
_cell.angle_gamma   90.00
#
_symmetry.space_group_name_H-M   'P 1'
#
loop_
_entity.id
_entity.type
_entity.pdbx_description
1 polymer ?
#
loop_
_entity_poly.entity_id
_entity_poly.type
_entity_poly.pdbx_seq_one_letter_code
_entity_poly.pdbx_strand_id
1 'polypeptide(L)'
;MKKPSRGNTGQVINLAELIDDMAEEKLIALHNIIVNRLNMLHRQRTRQSMEDFRPGDVVSFRAEDGQTVTGVLVRLNKKTVTVHTGSGARWNVAPQLLTRIKRQLGSENLPDNTVEKKLH
;
A
#
# COMPACT_ATOMS: atom_id res chain seq x y z
N MET A 1 -6.22 -31.18 42.10
CA MET A 1 -5.26 -30.05 42.09
C MET A 1 -4.23 -30.30 40.99
N LYS A 2 -4.33 -29.63 39.82
CA LYS A 2 -3.37 -29.76 38.71
C LYS A 2 -2.71 -28.39 38.49
N LYS A 3 -1.38 -28.33 38.63
CA LYS A 3 -0.57 -27.17 38.17
C LYS A 3 -0.56 -27.14 36.64
N PRO A 4 -0.61 -25.95 36.05
CA PRO A 4 0.30 -25.64 34.94
C PRO A 4 0.77 -24.18 35.08
N SER A 5 1.82 -23.67 34.46
CA SER A 5 2.93 -24.14 33.65
C SER A 5 3.88 -22.93 33.70
N ARG A 6 5.18 -23.13 33.90
CA ARG A 6 6.15 -22.02 33.83
C ARG A 6 6.15 -21.49 32.40
N GLY A 7 5.42 -20.38 32.18
CA GLY A 7 5.53 -19.58 30.98
C GLY A 7 6.94 -19.02 30.90
N ASN A 8 7.66 -19.44 29.86
CA ASN A 8 8.97 -18.95 29.48
C ASN A 8 8.86 -17.44 29.22
N THR A 9 9.20 -16.61 30.22
CA THR A 9 9.23 -15.16 30.08
C THR A 9 10.23 -14.83 28.99
N GLY A 10 9.74 -14.33 27.87
CA GLY A 10 10.56 -13.90 26.75
C GLY A 10 11.65 -12.97 27.27
N GLN A 11 12.90 -13.41 27.15
CA GLN A 11 14.05 -12.54 27.27
C GLN A 11 13.80 -11.39 26.29
N VAL A 12 13.50 -10.21 26.82
CA VAL A 12 13.53 -8.98 26.03
C VAL A 12 14.98 -8.81 25.62
N ILE A 13 15.31 -9.21 24.39
CA ILE A 13 16.64 -9.00 23.85
C ILE A 13 16.78 -7.47 23.74
N ASN A 14 17.64 -6.90 24.58
CA ASN A 14 18.00 -5.49 24.49
C ASN A 14 18.80 -5.31 23.20
N LEU A 15 18.08 -4.98 22.12
CA LEU A 15 18.64 -4.87 20.78
C LEU A 15 19.72 -3.78 20.71
N ALA A 16 19.63 -2.75 21.55
CA ALA A 16 20.62 -1.67 21.63
C ALA A 16 21.99 -2.17 22.12
N GLU A 17 22.04 -2.86 23.27
CA GLU A 17 23.30 -3.40 23.82
C GLU A 17 23.94 -4.41 22.84
N LEU A 18 23.11 -5.23 22.18
CA LEU A 18 23.60 -6.17 21.18
C LEU A 18 24.19 -5.48 19.95
N ILE A 19 23.64 -4.33 19.53
CA ILE A 19 24.15 -3.55 18.39
C ILE A 19 25.47 -2.86 18.76
N ASP A 20 25.58 -2.34 19.99
CA ASP A 20 26.79 -1.64 20.44
C ASP A 20 28.01 -2.57 20.52
N ASP A 21 27.79 -3.85 20.85
CA ASP A 21 28.84 -4.88 20.91
C ASP A 21 29.21 -5.49 19.54
N MET A 22 28.53 -5.10 18.44
CA MET A 22 28.78 -5.66 17.11
C MET A 22 29.90 -4.95 16.35
N ALA A 23 30.75 -5.74 15.70
CA ALA A 23 31.70 -5.24 14.72
C ALA A 23 31.00 -4.68 13.46
N GLU A 24 31.64 -3.73 12.78
CA GLU A 24 31.09 -2.99 11.63
C GLU A 24 30.54 -3.90 10.53
N GLU A 25 31.26 -4.98 10.17
CA GLU A 25 30.80 -5.94 9.15
C GLU A 25 29.46 -6.59 9.50
N LYS A 26 29.25 -6.90 10.78
CA LYS A 26 27.99 -7.47 11.29
C LYS A 26 26.88 -6.42 11.28
N LEU A 27 27.19 -5.17 11.59
CA LEU A 27 26.24 -4.06 11.51
C LEU A 27 25.78 -3.81 10.07
N ILE A 28 26.69 -3.85 9.10
CA ILE A 28 26.36 -3.73 7.67
C ILE A 28 25.47 -4.90 7.23
N ALA A 29 25.81 -6.13 7.62
CA ALA A 29 24.98 -7.30 7.31
C ALA A 29 23.58 -7.18 7.93
N LEU A 30 23.50 -6.76 9.20
CA LEU A 30 22.24 -6.54 9.90
C LEU A 30 21.39 -5.45 9.23
N HIS A 31 22.02 -4.32 8.87
CA HIS A 31 21.36 -3.24 8.14
C HIS A 31 20.72 -3.75 6.85
N ASN A 32 21.48 -4.50 6.04
CA ASN A 32 20.99 -5.05 4.78
C ASN A 32 19.80 -6.00 5.00
N ILE A 33 19.86 -6.86 6.03
CA ILE A 33 18.76 -7.75 6.39
C ILE A 33 17.51 -6.96 6.81
N ILE A 34 17.68 -5.93 7.65
CA ILE A 34 16.58 -5.07 8.11
C ILE A 34 15.93 -4.34 6.91
N VAL A 35 16.73 -3.70 6.06
CA VAL A 35 16.24 -3.01 4.86
C VAL A 35 15.50 -3.99 3.95
N ASN A 36 16.04 -5.18 3.71
CA ASN A 36 15.38 -6.22 2.93
C ASN A 36 14.04 -6.64 3.53
N ARG A 37 13.98 -6.80 4.86
CA ARG A 37 12.74 -7.13 5.57
C ARG A 37 11.71 -6.01 5.47
N LEU A 38 12.11 -4.75 5.67
CA LEU A 38 11.23 -3.59 5.53
C LEU A 38 10.68 -3.47 4.11
N ASN A 39 11.55 -3.63 3.11
CA ASN A 39 11.14 -3.62 1.71
C ASN A 39 10.14 -4.74 1.40
N MET A 40 10.33 -5.94 1.96
CA MET A 40 9.37 -7.02 1.80
C MET A 40 8.02 -6.70 2.45
N LEU A 41 8.01 -6.17 3.67
CA LEU A 41 6.79 -5.74 4.36
C LEU A 41 6.07 -4.63 3.59
N HIS A 42 6.80 -3.67 3.04
CA HIS A 42 6.24 -2.60 2.22
C HIS A 42 5.56 -3.15 0.95
N ARG A 43 6.23 -4.10 0.25
CA ARG A 43 5.64 -4.80 -0.89
C ARG A 43 4.38 -5.58 -0.51
N GLN A 44 4.39 -6.27 0.63
CA GLN A 44 3.23 -7.00 1.14
C GLN A 44 2.05 -6.07 1.45
N ARG A 45 2.30 -4.93 2.12
CA ARG A 45 1.27 -3.91 2.39
C ARG A 45 0.72 -3.31 1.10
N THR A 46 1.58 -3.03 0.12
CA THR A 46 1.15 -2.53 -1.19
C THR A 46 0.25 -3.54 -1.90
N ARG A 47 0.59 -4.83 -1.81
CA ARG A 47 -0.25 -5.90 -2.36
C ARG A 47 -1.60 -6.03 -1.64
N GLN A 48 -1.61 -5.97 -0.31
CA GLN A 48 -2.85 -6.04 0.49
C GLN A 48 -3.75 -4.83 0.26
N SER A 49 -3.18 -3.61 0.26
CA SER A 49 -3.98 -2.42 -0.04
C SER A 49 -4.52 -2.42 -1.47
N MET A 50 -3.85 -3.09 -2.42
CA MET A 50 -4.40 -3.29 -3.77
C MET A 50 -5.58 -4.27 -3.81
N GLU A 51 -5.67 -5.22 -2.89
CA GLU A 51 -6.82 -6.13 -2.77
C GLU A 51 -8.08 -5.42 -2.23
N ASP A 52 -7.89 -4.34 -1.47
CA ASP A 52 -8.99 -3.54 -0.88
C ASP A 52 -9.70 -2.61 -1.86
N PHE A 53 -9.10 -2.34 -3.02
CA PHE A 53 -9.63 -1.44 -4.03
C PHE A 53 -10.11 -2.19 -5.27
N ARG A 54 -11.18 -1.71 -5.87
CA ARG A 54 -11.71 -2.22 -7.15
C ARG A 54 -11.93 -1.07 -8.13
N PRO A 55 -11.76 -1.29 -9.45
CA PRO A 55 -12.23 -0.33 -10.45
C PRO A 55 -13.69 0.04 -10.21
N GLY A 56 -13.97 1.34 -10.24
CA GLY A 56 -15.22 1.98 -9.89
C GLY A 56 -15.25 2.57 -8.48
N ASP A 57 -14.43 2.09 -7.53
CA ASP A 57 -14.47 2.61 -6.16
C ASP A 57 -14.23 4.12 -6.11
N VAL A 58 -14.99 4.81 -5.26
CA VAL A 58 -14.76 6.24 -4.99
C VAL A 58 -13.69 6.35 -3.93
N VAL A 59 -12.60 7.04 -4.27
CA VAL A 59 -11.41 7.18 -3.45
C VAL A 59 -11.04 8.65 -3.30
N SER A 60 -10.40 8.99 -2.18
CA SER A 60 -9.75 10.29 -1.99
C SER A 60 -8.28 10.12 -1.67
N PHE A 61 -7.52 11.15 -2.01
CA PHE A 61 -6.11 11.29 -1.63
C PHE A 61 -5.78 12.77 -1.45
N ARG A 62 -4.66 13.04 -0.80
CA ARG A 62 -4.12 14.39 -0.66
C ARG A 62 -3.14 14.65 -1.81
N ALA A 63 -3.38 15.70 -2.60
CA ALA A 63 -2.47 16.15 -3.64
C ALA A 63 -1.27 16.91 -3.02
N GLU A 64 -0.23 17.14 -3.84
CA GLU A 64 1.02 17.79 -3.40
C GLU A 64 0.81 19.22 -2.90
N ASP A 65 -0.22 19.91 -3.40
CA ASP A 65 -0.67 21.23 -2.95
C ASP A 65 -1.43 21.18 -1.61
N GLY A 66 -1.54 19.99 -1.01
CA GLY A 66 -2.22 19.76 0.25
C GLY A 66 -3.74 19.64 0.14
N GLN A 67 -4.33 19.81 -1.06
CA GLN A 67 -5.77 19.68 -1.27
C GLN A 67 -6.22 18.22 -1.25
N THR A 68 -7.42 17.97 -0.76
CA THR A 68 -8.02 16.63 -0.82
C THR A 68 -8.75 16.47 -2.14
N VAL A 69 -8.26 15.58 -2.98
CA VAL A 69 -8.85 15.25 -4.28
C VAL A 69 -9.69 14.00 -4.13
N THR A 70 -10.93 14.04 -4.63
CA THR A 70 -11.82 12.89 -4.68
C THR A 70 -12.07 12.50 -6.14
N GLY A 71 -12.05 11.20 -6.41
CA GLY A 71 -12.28 10.68 -7.75
C GLY A 71 -12.67 9.20 -7.76
N VAL A 72 -12.91 8.71 -8.96
CA VAL A 72 -13.26 7.31 -9.23
C VAL A 72 -12.01 6.57 -9.65
N LEU A 73 -11.77 5.43 -9.01
CA LEU A 73 -10.72 4.52 -9.39
C LEU A 73 -11.05 3.90 -10.74
N VAL A 74 -10.25 4.15 -11.77
CA VAL A 74 -10.51 3.60 -13.12
C VAL A 74 -9.64 2.39 -13.43
N ARG A 75 -8.46 2.29 -12.82
CA ARG A 75 -7.52 1.19 -13.10
C ARG A 75 -6.57 0.93 -11.94
N LEU A 76 -6.31 -0.35 -11.67
CA LEU A 76 -5.24 -0.80 -10.79
C LEU A 76 -4.04 -1.22 -11.65
N ASN A 77 -2.87 -0.63 -11.38
CA ASN A 77 -1.59 -1.06 -11.96
C ASN A 77 -0.79 -1.81 -10.88
N LYS A 78 0.33 -2.46 -11.25
CA LYS A 78 1.15 -3.25 -10.32
C LYS A 78 1.63 -2.50 -9.07
N LYS A 79 1.76 -1.16 -9.12
CA LYS A 79 2.26 -0.32 -8.01
C LYS A 79 1.44 0.94 -7.75
N THR A 80 0.57 1.31 -8.67
CA THR A 80 -0.17 2.59 -8.65
C THR A 80 -1.61 2.36 -9.04
N VAL A 81 -2.44 3.31 -8.67
CA VAL A 81 -3.85 3.35 -8.97
C VAL A 81 -4.11 4.58 -9.81
N THR A 82 -4.85 4.40 -10.91
CA THR A 82 -5.32 5.52 -11.71
C THR A 82 -6.68 5.97 -11.19
N VAL A 83 -6.78 7.25 -10.83
CA VAL A 83 -8.00 7.91 -10.36
C VAL A 83 -8.40 8.98 -11.37
N HIS A 84 -9.68 9.02 -11.75
CA HIS A 84 -10.28 10.10 -12.52
C HIS A 84 -11.13 10.98 -11.62
N THR A 85 -10.92 12.30 -11.68
CA THR A 85 -11.73 13.27 -10.94
C THR A 85 -12.94 13.71 -11.76
N GLY A 86 -13.95 14.30 -11.12
CA GLY A 86 -15.11 14.86 -11.82
C GLY A 86 -14.77 16.00 -12.80
N SER A 87 -13.59 16.61 -12.65
CA SER A 87 -13.03 17.61 -13.58
C SER A 87 -12.37 17.01 -14.82
N GLY A 88 -12.37 15.68 -14.97
CA GLY A 88 -11.73 14.98 -16.10
C GLY A 88 -10.21 14.80 -15.95
N ALA A 89 -9.62 15.20 -14.83
CA ALA A 89 -8.19 15.03 -14.59
C ALA A 89 -7.86 13.58 -14.19
N ARG A 90 -6.72 13.09 -14.66
CA ARG A 90 -6.21 11.74 -14.41
C ARG A 90 -5.00 11.78 -13.47
N TRP A 91 -5.06 11.01 -12.41
CA TRP A 91 -4.02 10.93 -11.39
C TRP A 91 -3.48 9.51 -11.26
N ASN A 92 -2.17 9.38 -11.10
CA ASN A 92 -1.53 8.12 -10.71
C ASN A 92 -1.06 8.23 -9.27
N VAL A 93 -1.73 7.50 -8.38
CA VAL A 93 -1.52 7.63 -6.93
C VAL A 93 -1.11 6.27 -6.36
N ALA A 94 -0.21 6.27 -5.38
CA ALA A 94 0.13 5.04 -4.67
C ALA A 94 -1.08 4.58 -3.82
N PRO A 95 -1.38 3.28 -3.76
CA PRO A 95 -2.55 2.76 -3.04
C PRO A 95 -2.50 3.08 -1.53
N GLN A 96 -1.30 3.26 -0.96
CA GLN A 96 -1.12 3.62 0.44
C GLN A 96 -1.59 5.05 0.77
N LEU A 97 -1.69 5.92 -0.25
CA LEU A 97 -2.15 7.30 -0.09
C LEU A 97 -3.65 7.45 -0.37
N LEU A 98 -4.30 6.38 -0.83
CA LEU A 98 -5.72 6.37 -1.14
C LEU A 98 -6.53 5.98 0.08
N THR A 99 -7.61 6.72 0.30
CA THR A 99 -8.65 6.38 1.26
C THR A 99 -9.92 6.03 0.49
N ARG A 100 -10.47 4.83 0.70
CA ARG A 100 -11.74 4.44 0.08
C ARG A 100 -12.89 5.17 0.77
N ILE A 101 -13.62 6.00 0.03
CA ILE A 101 -14.82 6.70 0.51
C ILE A 101 -16.06 5.83 0.30
N LYS A 102 -16.20 5.22 -0.90
CA LYS A 102 -17.36 4.37 -1.22
C LYS A 102 -16.91 3.18 -2.06
N ARG A 103 -17.30 1.99 -1.62
CA ARG A 103 -17.16 0.77 -2.43
C ARG A 103 -18.27 0.77 -3.48
N GLN A 104 -17.94 0.52 -4.75
CA GLN A 104 -18.98 0.18 -5.71
C GLN A 104 -19.49 -1.21 -5.38
N LEU A 105 -20.65 -1.28 -4.74
CA LEU A 105 -21.48 -2.48 -4.77
C LEU A 105 -22.14 -2.49 -6.14
N GLY A 106 -21.90 -3.56 -6.90
CA GLY A 106 -22.13 -3.65 -8.33
C GLY A 106 -23.45 -3.04 -8.79
N SER A 107 -23.32 -2.13 -9.76
CA SER A 107 -24.35 -1.85 -10.75
C SER A 107 -23.70 -1.97 -12.11
N GLU A 108 -24.35 -2.76 -12.94
CA GLU A 108 -23.88 -3.37 -14.18
C GLU A 108 -23.47 -2.36 -15.26
N ASN A 109 -22.52 -2.77 -16.09
CA ASN A 109 -22.23 -2.32 -17.46
C ASN A 109 -22.05 -0.81 -17.72
N LEU A 110 -20.84 -0.44 -18.17
CA LEU A 110 -20.69 0.42 -19.35
C LEU A 110 -19.49 -0.07 -20.20
N PRO A 111 -19.71 -0.37 -21.49
CA PRO A 111 -18.72 -0.94 -22.39
C PRO A 111 -17.84 0.14 -23.04
N ASP A 112 -16.71 -0.34 -23.57
CA ASP A 112 -15.93 0.17 -24.71
C ASP A 112 -15.51 1.66 -24.73
N ASN A 113 -14.21 1.89 -24.59
CA ASN A 113 -13.58 3.05 -25.24
C ASN A 113 -12.33 2.58 -26.00
N THR A 114 -12.57 1.74 -27.00
CA THR A 114 -11.81 1.76 -28.25
C THR A 114 -12.02 3.14 -28.87
N VAL A 115 -11.11 4.07 -28.58
CA VAL A 115 -11.08 5.38 -29.24
C VAL A 115 -10.90 5.13 -30.74
N GLU A 116 -12.00 5.30 -31.47
CA GLU A 116 -12.00 5.53 -32.90
C GLU A 116 -10.99 6.64 -33.23
N LYS A 117 -9.94 6.28 -33.99
CA LYS A 117 -9.25 7.22 -34.87
C LYS A 117 -9.69 6.92 -36.31
N LYS A 118 -10.81 7.50 -36.71
CA LYS A 118 -11.04 8.04 -38.06
C LYS A 118 -11.26 9.55 -37.85
N LEU A 119 -10.79 10.49 -38.65
CA LEU A 119 -10.39 10.54 -40.05
C LEU A 119 -9.56 11.83 -40.22
N HIS A 120 -8.56 11.84 -41.10
CA HIS A 120 -8.34 12.80 -42.20
C HIS A 120 -7.21 12.24 -43.07
#